data_AF-A0A924EW89-F1
#
_entry.id   AF-A0A924EW89-F1
#
_cell.length_a   1.000
_cell.length_b   1.000
_cell.length_c   1.000
_cell.angle_alpha   90.00
_cell.angle_beta   90.00
_cell.angle_gamma   90.00
#
_symmetry.space_group_name_H-M   'P 1'
#
loop_
_entity.id
_entity.type
_entity.pdbx_description
1 polymer ?
#
loop_
_entity_poly.entity_id
_entity_poly.type
_entity_poly.pdbx_seq_one_letter_code
_entity_poly.pdbx_strand_id
1 'polypeptide(L)'
;MALTPIRVHYNVGLGNRMTARGDTDPFRWDSGLEAHYAEADVWELQLERVPAGQTFQFKPLINDLTYSTGENYVGTGGQTLDIYPVF
;
A
#
# COMPACT_ATOMS: atom_id res chain seq x y z
N MET A 1 -1.54 -3.01 -19.56
CA MET A 1 -1.28 -2.63 -18.15
C MET A 1 -2.63 -2.59 -17.46
N ALA A 2 -2.73 -3.15 -16.25
CA ALA A 2 -3.98 -3.23 -15.49
C ALA A 2 -3.83 -2.39 -14.20
N LEU A 3 -4.91 -1.71 -13.80
CA LEU A 3 -4.93 -0.98 -12.54
C LEU A 3 -5.01 -1.96 -11.38
N THR A 4 -4.20 -1.72 -10.35
CA THR A 4 -4.18 -2.50 -9.11
C THR A 4 -4.42 -1.54 -7.95
N PRO A 5 -5.69 -1.26 -7.59
CA PRO A 5 -6.01 -0.42 -6.44
C PRO A 5 -5.66 -1.16 -5.14
N ILE A 6 -5.01 -0.48 -4.22
CA ILE A 6 -4.71 -0.99 -2.88
C ILE A 6 -5.32 -0.01 -1.87
N ARG A 7 -6.24 -0.50 -1.06
CA ARG A 7 -6.96 0.24 -0.02
C ARG A 7 -6.48 -0.22 1.35
N VAL A 8 -5.90 0.71 2.09
CA VAL A 8 -5.41 0.50 3.44
C VAL A 8 -6.44 1.06 4.41
N HIS A 9 -7.07 0.18 5.18
CA HIS A 9 -8.11 0.51 6.15
C HIS A 9 -7.48 0.71 7.53
N TYR A 10 -7.07 1.94 7.82
CA TYR A 10 -6.47 2.30 9.10
C TYR A 10 -6.56 3.79 9.42
N ASN A 11 -6.98 4.11 10.65
CA ASN A 11 -6.94 5.47 11.17
C ASN A 11 -5.51 5.84 11.59
N VAL A 12 -4.80 6.61 10.77
CA VAL A 12 -3.43 7.06 11.08
C VAL A 12 -3.37 8.19 12.09
N GLY A 13 -4.50 8.77 12.50
CA GLY A 13 -4.57 9.96 13.33
C GLY A 13 -4.28 11.27 12.56
N LEU A 14 -4.78 12.38 13.10
CA LEU A 14 -4.67 13.70 12.48
C LEU A 14 -3.20 14.12 12.29
N GLY A 15 -2.87 14.63 11.10
CA GLY A 15 -1.53 15.12 10.76
C GLY A 15 -0.53 14.05 10.32
N ASN A 16 -0.94 12.77 10.33
CA ASN A 16 -0.14 11.68 9.78
C ASN A 16 -0.57 11.34 8.35
N ARG A 17 0.31 10.63 7.63
CA ARG A 17 0.04 10.13 6.27
C ARG A 17 0.30 8.62 6.18
N MET A 18 -0.39 7.98 5.23
CA MET A 18 -0.12 6.60 4.85
C MET A 18 0.83 6.54 3.66
N THR A 19 1.77 5.61 3.71
CA THR A 19 2.70 5.29 2.62
C THR A 19 2.80 3.77 2.48
N ALA A 20 3.36 3.27 1.37
CA ALA A 20 3.72 1.87 1.26
C ALA A 20 5.05 1.67 0.55
N ARG A 21 5.77 0.62 0.96
CA ARG A 21 7.05 0.16 0.41
C ARG A 21 6.90 -1.28 -0.06
N GLY A 22 7.73 -1.72 -1.00
CA GLY A 22 7.53 -3.01 -1.66
C GLY A 22 8.64 -3.40 -2.63
N ASP A 23 8.48 -4.56 -3.27
CA ASP A 23 9.51 -5.23 -4.07
C ASP A 23 9.40 -5.01 -5.58
N THR A 24 8.38 -4.27 -6.05
CA THR A 24 8.03 -4.13 -7.46
C THR A 24 7.75 -2.69 -7.82
N ASP A 25 8.27 -2.19 -8.95
CA ASP A 25 8.04 -0.81 -9.41
C ASP A 25 6.53 -0.46 -9.50
N PRO A 26 6.09 0.71 -9.00
CA PRO A 26 6.88 1.82 -8.44
C PRO A 26 7.33 1.68 -6.99
N PHE A 27 6.97 0.61 -6.28
CA PHE A 27 7.45 0.40 -4.92
C PHE A 27 8.96 0.15 -4.86
N ARG A 28 9.55 0.60 -3.76
CA ARG A 28 10.90 0.23 -3.33
C ARG A 28 10.89 0.04 -1.82
N TRP A 29 11.79 -0.81 -1.30
CA TRP A 29 11.88 -1.04 0.14
C TRP A 29 12.58 0.08 0.91
N ASP A 30 13.30 0.96 0.21
CA ASP A 30 14.05 2.08 0.76
C ASP A 30 13.30 3.43 0.68
N SER A 31 12.27 3.55 -0.16
CA SER A 31 11.48 4.77 -0.32
C SER A 31 9.98 4.47 -0.41
N GLY A 32 9.17 5.12 0.43
CA GLY A 32 7.71 4.99 0.40
C GLY A 32 7.05 5.68 -0.79
N LEU A 33 6.03 5.03 -1.33
CA LEU A 33 5.04 5.65 -2.19
C LEU A 33 3.89 6.17 -1.33
N GLU A 34 3.52 7.44 -1.51
CA GLU A 34 2.46 8.07 -0.73
C GLU A 34 1.07 7.63 -1.21
N ALA A 35 0.21 7.28 -0.26
CA ALA A 35 -1.19 6.94 -0.51
C ALA A 35 -2.07 8.19 -0.43
N HIS A 36 -3.12 8.24 -1.23
CA HIS A 36 -4.11 9.31 -1.16
C HIS A 36 -5.15 8.98 -0.09
N TYR A 37 -5.51 9.96 0.74
CA TYR A 37 -6.68 9.84 1.60
C TYR A 37 -7.95 9.79 0.74
N ALA A 38 -8.72 8.72 0.86
CA ALA A 38 -9.97 8.56 0.13
C ALA A 38 -11.16 9.02 0.98
N GLU A 39 -11.50 8.27 2.03
CA GLU A 39 -12.58 8.57 2.95
C GLU A 39 -12.41 7.85 4.29
N ALA A 40 -12.99 8.38 5.36
CA ALA A 40 -12.95 7.81 6.71
C ALA A 40 -11.52 7.40 7.15
N ASP A 41 -11.26 6.10 7.20
CA ASP A 41 -9.97 5.52 7.56
C ASP A 41 -9.30 4.80 6.38
N VAL A 42 -9.68 5.15 5.14
CA VAL A 42 -9.22 4.48 3.91
C VAL A 42 -8.20 5.34 3.16
N TRP A 43 -7.06 4.72 2.88
CA TRP A 43 -5.97 5.30 2.07
C TRP A 43 -5.75 4.46 0.82
N GLU A 44 -5.69 5.09 -0.35
CA GLU A 44 -5.62 4.40 -1.64
C GLU A 44 -4.28 4.63 -2.36
N LEU A 45 -3.71 3.55 -2.88
CA LEU A 45 -2.60 3.54 -3.85
C LEU A 45 -3.12 2.92 -5.14
N GLN A 46 -2.69 3.45 -6.29
CA GLN A 46 -3.00 2.88 -7.60
C GLN A 46 -1.72 2.47 -8.30
N LEU A 47 -1.51 1.17 -8.48
CA LEU A 47 -0.38 0.66 -9.28
C LEU A 47 -0.83 0.38 -10.71
N GLU A 48 -0.13 0.96 -11.67
CA GLU A 48 -0.43 0.79 -13.09
C GLU A 48 0.57 -0.15 -13.79
N ARG A 49 1.69 -0.45 -13.12
CA ARG A 49 2.87 -1.08 -13.72
C ARG A 49 3.03 -2.56 -13.42
N VAL A 50 2.24 -3.11 -12.50
CA VAL A 50 2.24 -4.54 -12.19
C VAL A 50 1.38 -5.28 -13.22
N PRO A 51 1.94 -6.21 -14.02
CA PRO A 51 1.16 -7.03 -14.95
C PRO A 51 0.05 -7.81 -14.25
N ALA A 52 -1.08 -8.00 -14.94
CA ALA A 52 -2.19 -8.79 -14.41
C ALA A 52 -1.73 -10.22 -14.09
N GLY A 53 -2.03 -10.71 -12.89
CA GLY A 53 -1.64 -12.05 -12.44
C GLY A 53 -0.22 -12.17 -11.88
N GLN A 54 0.61 -11.13 -11.96
CA GLN A 54 1.94 -11.12 -11.33
C GLN A 54 1.80 -10.79 -9.84
N THR A 55 2.41 -11.60 -8.98
CA THR A 55 2.47 -11.34 -7.54
C THR A 55 3.59 -10.36 -7.17
N PHE A 56 3.37 -9.58 -6.12
CA PHE A 56 4.34 -8.66 -5.53
C PHE A 56 4.15 -8.59 -4.01
N GLN A 57 5.16 -8.09 -3.31
CA GLN A 57 5.11 -7.87 -1.86
C GLN A 57 5.19 -6.39 -1.50
N PHE A 58 4.48 -6.01 -0.45
CA PHE A 58 4.51 -4.65 0.07
C PHE A 58 4.16 -4.59 1.56
N LYS A 59 4.48 -3.46 2.20
CA LYS A 59 3.97 -3.10 3.53
C LYS A 59 3.49 -1.66 3.54
N PRO A 60 2.34 -1.38 4.19
CA PRO A 60 1.97 -0.03 4.55
C PRO A 60 2.80 0.46 5.74
N LEU A 61 3.10 1.76 5.73
CA LEU A 61 3.87 2.49 6.73
C LEU A 61 3.14 3.79 7.11
N ILE A 62 3.17 4.16 8.39
CA ILE A 62 2.79 5.51 8.85
C ILE A 62 4.00 6.44 8.69
N ASN A 63 3.76 7.58 8.04
CA ASN A 63 4.73 8.66 7.81
C ASN A 63 6.04 8.22 7.10
N ASP A 64 6.01 7.11 6.37
CA ASP A 64 7.17 6.46 5.77
C ASP A 64 8.26 6.04 6.78
N LEU A 65 7.86 5.79 8.03
CA LEU A 65 8.77 5.48 9.14
C LEU A 65 8.35 4.22 9.91
N THR A 66 7.08 4.13 10.30
CA THR A 66 6.58 3.03 11.13
C THR A 66 5.96 1.95 10.24
N TYR A 67 6.60 0.79 10.14
CA TYR A 67 6.06 -0.36 9.44
C TYR A 67 4.86 -0.95 10.16
N SER A 68 3.88 -1.42 9.39
CA SER A 68 2.88 -2.35 9.91
C SER A 68 3.56 -3.64 10.42
N THR A 69 3.03 -4.22 11.47
CA THR A 69 3.49 -5.46 12.11
C THR A 69 3.20 -6.70 11.25
N GLY A 70 3.79 -7.84 11.61
CA GLY A 70 3.62 -9.12 10.91
C GLY A 70 4.36 -9.21 9.57
N GLU A 71 4.03 -10.21 8.77
CA GLU A 71 4.63 -10.46 7.45
C GLU A 71 4.27 -9.39 6.41
N ASN A 72 4.97 -9.41 5.27
CA ASN A 72 4.62 -8.58 4.11
C ASN A 72 3.25 -8.99 3.55
N TYR A 73 2.49 -8.01 3.06
CA TYR A 73 1.31 -8.29 2.26
C TYR A 73 1.72 -8.76 0.87
N VAL A 74 0.98 -9.73 0.33
CA VAL A 74 1.14 -10.20 -1.05
C VAL A 74 -0.03 -9.70 -1.87
N GLY A 75 0.27 -8.96 -2.94
CA GLY A 75 -0.72 -8.53 -3.91
C GLY A 75 -0.55 -9.21 -5.27
N THR A 76 -1.61 -9.15 -6.08
CA THR A 76 -1.60 -9.64 -7.47
C THR A 76 -2.02 -8.50 -8.38
N GLY A 77 -1.21 -8.22 -9.41
CA GLY A 77 -1.50 -7.16 -10.36
C GLY A 77 -2.87 -7.34 -11.03
N GLY A 78 -3.56 -6.23 -11.27
CA GLY A 78 -4.89 -6.17 -11.86
C GLY A 78 -6.05 -6.47 -10.90
N GLN A 79 -5.78 -6.70 -9.62
CA GLN A 79 -6.81 -6.88 -8.58
C GLN A 79 -6.95 -5.67 -7.69
N THR A 80 -8.13 -5.49 -7.09
CA THR A 80 -8.31 -4.59 -5.95
C THR A 80 -7.94 -5.32 -4.68
N LEU A 81 -7.14 -4.68 -3.83
CA LEU A 81 -6.72 -5.20 -2.53
C LEU A 81 -7.27 -4.33 -1.41
N ASP A 82 -7.96 -4.95 -0.47
CA ASP A 82 -8.38 -4.33 0.79
C ASP A 82 -7.58 -4.96 1.93
N ILE A 83 -6.80 -4.15 2.64
CA ILE A 83 -5.93 -4.60 3.73
C ILE A 83 -6.22 -3.87 5.04
N TYR A 84 -6.04 -4.58 6.14
CA TYR A 84 -6.34 -4.13 7.50
C TYR A 84 -5.09 -4.30 8.38
N PRO A 85 -4.12 -3.37 8.30
CA PRO A 85 -2.87 -3.47 9.04
C PRO A 85 -3.01 -3.15 10.52
N VAL A 86 -2.05 -3.65 11.29
CA VAL A 86 -1.77 -3.25 12.67
C VAL A 86 -0.38 -2.64 12.70
N PHE A 87 -0.20 -1.54 13.42
CA PHE A 87 1.05 -0.79 13.54
C PHE A 87 1.54 -0.79 15.00
#